data_AF-A0A7S1LD35-F1
#
_entry.id   AF-A0A7S1LD35-F1
#
_cell.length_a   1.000
_cell.length_b   1.000
_cell.length_c   1.000
_cell.angle_alpha   90.00
_cell.angle_beta   90.00
_cell.angle_gamma   90.00
#
_symmetry.space_group_name_H-M   'P 1'
#
loop_
_entity.id
_entity.type
_entity.pdbx_description
1 polymer ?
#
loop_
_entity_poly.entity_id
_entity_poly.type
_entity_poly.pdbx_seq_one_letter_code
_entity_poly.pdbx_strand_id
1 'polypeptide(L)'
;ANFYNRDCDVIMKTSVAHLAINTFHICVALAEEAVRADATPTQALVEQMFWFAASWAFGGMLETSSREKFDAFVKQQYKGLPSEENTTVFDFKLVIGKQGEWVHWNTFVEKWKYPGDDRLDFNTLFIPTLDSV
;
A
#
# COMPACT_ATOMS: atom_id res chain seq x y z
N ALA A 1 8.39 -15.38 9.01
CA ALA A 1 8.21 -16.56 8.13
C ALA A 1 7.08 -17.48 8.60
N ASN A 2 7.06 -17.93 9.86
CA ASN A 2 6.05 -18.91 10.34
C ASN A 2 4.60 -18.42 10.27
N PHE A 3 4.30 -17.18 10.68
CA PHE A 3 2.95 -16.61 10.56
C PHE A 3 2.49 -16.55 9.09
N TYR A 4 3.28 -15.91 8.24
CA TYR A 4 2.94 -15.66 6.84
C TYR A 4 2.66 -16.94 6.02
N ASN A 5 3.46 -17.99 6.20
CA ASN A 5 3.28 -19.23 5.43
C ASN A 5 2.23 -20.18 6.01
N ARG A 6 1.83 -20.00 7.28
CA ARG A 6 0.93 -20.92 7.99
C ARG A 6 -0.48 -20.36 8.12
N ASP A 7 -0.59 -19.06 8.39
CA ASP A 7 -1.82 -18.42 8.85
C ASP A 7 -2.45 -17.51 7.76
N CYS A 8 -1.72 -17.27 6.66
CA CYS A 8 -2.16 -16.46 5.52
C CYS A 8 -2.30 -17.30 4.24
N ASP A 9 -3.37 -17.04 3.51
CA ASP A 9 -3.66 -17.59 2.18
C ASP A 9 -2.96 -16.73 1.12
N VAL A 10 -2.01 -17.35 0.42
CA VAL A 10 -1.15 -16.68 -0.56
C VAL A 10 -1.66 -16.97 -1.98
N ILE A 11 -1.95 -15.91 -2.73
CA ILE A 11 -2.44 -15.97 -4.13
C ILE A 11 -1.37 -16.56 -5.06
N MET A 12 -0.12 -16.10 -4.90
CA MET A 12 1.01 -16.54 -5.70
C MET A 12 2.18 -16.93 -4.81
N LYS A 13 2.57 -18.20 -4.86
CA LYS A 13 3.73 -18.69 -4.11
C LYS A 13 5.01 -18.10 -4.70
N THR A 14 5.73 -17.34 -3.89
CA THR A 14 7.03 -16.75 -4.25
C THR A 14 8.08 -17.12 -3.22
N SER A 15 9.36 -16.95 -3.57
CA SER A 15 10.45 -17.17 -2.62
C SER A 15 10.53 -16.04 -1.59
N VAL A 16 11.04 -16.32 -0.39
CA VAL A 16 11.29 -15.27 0.62
C VAL A 16 12.24 -14.20 0.09
N ALA A 17 13.21 -14.60 -0.75
CA ALA A 17 14.12 -13.67 -1.41
C ALA A 17 13.35 -12.69 -2.32
N HIS A 18 12.35 -13.16 -3.06
CA HIS A 18 11.51 -12.30 -3.89
C HIS A 18 10.74 -11.27 -3.04
N LEU A 19 10.13 -11.69 -1.93
CA LEU A 19 9.42 -10.77 -1.02
C LEU A 19 10.36 -9.70 -0.43
N ALA A 20 11.57 -10.09 -0.03
CA ALA A 20 12.58 -9.17 0.48
C ALA A 20 13.03 -8.17 -0.60
N ILE A 21 13.33 -8.65 -1.81
CA ILE A 21 13.71 -7.80 -2.95
C ILE A 21 12.58 -6.81 -3.27
N ASN A 22 11.33 -7.26 -3.30
CA ASN A 22 10.18 -6.40 -3.57
C ASN A 22 10.02 -5.31 -2.49
N THR A 23 10.24 -5.67 -1.22
CA THR A 23 10.28 -4.70 -0.11
C THR A 23 11.33 -3.62 -0.35
N PHE A 24 12.56 -4.01 -0.74
CA PHE A 24 13.62 -3.05 -1.04
C PHE A 24 13.32 -2.18 -2.25
N HIS A 25 12.71 -2.72 -3.31
CA HIS A 25 12.29 -1.91 -4.47
C HIS A 25 11.31 -0.81 -4.06
N ILE A 26 10.30 -1.13 -3.25
CA ILE A 26 9.34 -0.12 -2.77
C ILE A 26 10.05 0.89 -1.84
N CYS A 27 10.92 0.45 -0.93
CA CYS A 27 11.72 1.36 -0.09
C CYS A 27 12.56 2.34 -0.91
N VAL A 28 13.21 1.87 -1.99
CA VAL A 28 14.02 2.73 -2.87
C VAL A 28 13.12 3.73 -3.59
N ALA A 29 11.98 3.30 -4.13
CA ALA A 29 11.03 4.19 -4.79
C ALA A 29 10.52 5.29 -3.83
N LEU A 30 10.19 4.94 -2.59
CA LEU A 30 9.82 5.91 -1.56
C LEU A 30 10.98 6.85 -1.19
N ALA A 31 12.22 6.34 -1.16
CA ALA A 31 13.38 7.16 -0.86
C ALA A 31 13.66 8.18 -1.98
N GLU A 32 13.48 7.80 -3.24
CA GLU A 32 13.54 8.71 -4.38
C GLU A 32 12.45 9.78 -4.32
N GLU A 33 11.24 9.43 -3.88
CA GLU A 33 10.17 10.39 -3.61
C GLU A 33 10.53 11.34 -2.46
N ALA A 34 11.11 10.82 -1.37
CA ALA A 34 11.57 11.63 -0.25
C ALA A 34 12.64 12.65 -0.67
N VAL A 35 13.59 12.24 -1.52
CA VAL A 35 14.61 13.13 -2.09
C VAL A 35 13.96 14.20 -2.97
N ARG A 36 13.00 13.83 -3.84
CA ARG A 36 12.28 14.80 -4.69
C ARG A 36 11.46 15.80 -3.88
N ALA A 37 10.94 15.39 -2.72
CA ALA A 37 10.16 16.23 -1.82
C ALA A 37 11.01 17.08 -0.86
N ASP A 38 12.35 17.00 -0.94
CA ASP A 38 13.29 17.62 0.02
C ASP A 38 12.95 17.26 1.49
N ALA A 39 12.50 16.01 1.69
CA ALA A 39 12.09 15.52 3.00
C ALA A 39 13.32 15.24 3.87
N THR A 40 13.25 15.62 5.15
CA THR A 40 14.30 15.28 6.12
C THR A 40 14.16 13.80 6.51
N PRO A 41 15.22 12.98 6.39
CA PRO A 41 15.16 11.56 6.72
C PRO A 41 15.19 11.35 8.24
N THR A 42 14.06 11.60 8.89
CA THR A 42 13.87 11.32 10.31
C THR A 42 13.71 9.81 10.52
N GLN A 43 14.08 9.31 11.70
CA GLN A 43 13.89 7.90 12.05
C GLN A 43 12.42 7.47 11.88
N ALA A 44 11.48 8.32 12.30
CA ALA A 44 10.05 8.04 12.17
C ALA A 44 9.63 7.87 10.70
N LEU A 45 10.07 8.76 9.80
CA LEU A 45 9.76 8.67 8.37
C LEU A 45 10.34 7.39 7.75
N VAL A 46 11.58 7.04 8.08
CA VAL A 46 12.22 5.81 7.58
C VAL A 46 11.49 4.56 8.08
N GLU A 47 11.04 4.54 9.34
CA GLU A 47 10.23 3.45 9.88
C GLU A 47 8.88 3.34 9.17
N GLN A 48 8.18 4.46 8.94
CA GLN A 48 6.92 4.48 8.18
C GLN A 48 7.11 3.92 6.76
N MET A 49 8.14 4.38 6.05
CA MET A 49 8.46 3.92 4.69
C MET A 49 8.72 2.41 4.66
N PHE A 50 9.50 1.91 5.63
CA PHE A 50 9.78 0.48 5.74
C PHE A 50 8.50 -0.34 5.98
N TRP A 51 7.65 0.09 6.90
CA TRP A 51 6.41 -0.62 7.21
C TRP A 51 5.38 -0.53 6.10
N PHE A 52 5.31 0.59 5.37
CA PHE A 52 4.55 0.69 4.13
C PHE A 52 5.04 -0.32 3.10
N ALA A 53 6.34 -0.32 2.82
CA ALA A 53 6.96 -1.19 1.83
C ALA A 53 6.79 -2.67 2.17
N ALA A 54 7.02 -3.05 3.42
CA ALA A 54 6.83 -4.42 3.90
C ALA A 54 5.36 -4.84 3.80
N SER A 55 4.43 -3.93 4.12
CA SER A 55 3.01 -4.24 4.04
C SER A 55 2.57 -4.51 2.61
N TRP A 56 2.96 -3.65 1.67
CA TRP A 56 2.61 -3.82 0.25
C TRP A 56 3.36 -4.98 -0.43
N ALA A 57 4.63 -5.22 -0.08
CA ALA A 57 5.40 -6.31 -0.66
C ALA A 57 4.89 -7.70 -0.27
N PHE A 58 4.46 -7.86 0.99
CA PHE A 58 3.94 -9.12 1.50
C PHE A 58 2.43 -9.23 1.28
N GLY A 59 1.67 -8.20 1.65
CA GLY A 59 0.21 -8.18 1.53
C GLY A 59 -0.31 -8.22 0.09
N GLY A 60 0.47 -7.71 -0.88
CA GLY A 60 0.14 -7.82 -2.31
C GLY A 60 0.02 -9.26 -2.80
N MET A 61 0.65 -10.22 -2.12
CA MET A 61 0.58 -11.65 -2.45
C MET A 61 -0.50 -12.40 -1.65
N LEU A 62 -1.25 -11.71 -0.78
CA LEU A 62 -2.27 -12.30 0.09
C LEU A 62 -3.69 -12.03 -0.41
N GLU A 63 -4.57 -13.00 -0.16
CA GLU A 63 -6.02 -12.84 -0.26
C GLU A 63 -6.55 -11.81 0.75
N THR A 64 -7.71 -11.20 0.47
CA THR A 64 -8.29 -10.12 1.29
C THR A 64 -8.45 -10.49 2.77
N SER A 65 -8.97 -11.69 3.07
CA SER A 65 -9.11 -12.18 4.45
C SER A 65 -7.78 -12.33 5.19
N SER A 66 -6.70 -12.59 4.45
CA SER A 66 -5.35 -12.75 5.01
C SER A 66 -4.64 -11.42 5.15
N ARG A 67 -5.00 -10.40 4.36
CA ARG A 67 -4.55 -9.02 4.55
C ARG A 67 -5.00 -8.44 5.89
N GLU A 68 -6.22 -8.73 6.33
CA GLU A 68 -6.70 -8.30 7.66
C GLU A 68 -5.87 -8.89 8.80
N LYS A 69 -5.57 -10.20 8.75
CA LYS A 69 -4.70 -10.87 9.73
C LYS A 69 -3.29 -10.27 9.71
N PHE A 70 -2.78 -10.02 8.51
CA PHE A 70 -1.45 -9.46 8.31
C PHE A 70 -1.36 -8.02 8.84
N ASP A 71 -2.36 -7.17 8.57
CA ASP A 71 -2.47 -5.82 9.13
C ASP A 71 -2.45 -5.84 10.66
N ALA A 72 -3.25 -6.73 11.27
CA ALA A 72 -3.25 -6.91 12.72
C ALA A 72 -1.88 -7.34 13.27
N PHE A 73 -1.17 -8.21 12.54
CA PHE A 73 0.20 -8.60 12.89
C PHE A 73 1.18 -7.41 12.81
N VAL A 74 1.12 -6.61 11.74
CA VAL A 74 2.01 -5.45 11.57
C VAL A 74 1.73 -4.39 12.64
N LYS A 75 0.46 -4.10 12.95
CA LYS A 75 0.05 -3.17 14.03
C LYS A 75 0.54 -3.60 15.42
N GLN A 76 0.90 -4.87 15.62
CA GLN A 76 1.55 -5.31 16.86
C GLN A 76 3.04 -4.93 16.88
N GLN A 77 3.71 -4.93 15.74
CA GLN A 77 5.14 -4.61 15.61
C GLN A 77 5.39 -3.11 15.49
N TYR A 78 4.48 -2.36 14.88
CA TYR A 78 4.63 -0.93 14.65
C TYR A 78 3.34 -0.16 14.94
N LYS A 79 3.43 0.80 15.86
CA LYS A 79 2.30 1.62 16.31
C LYS A 79 2.07 2.88 15.48
N GLY A 80 2.95 3.17 14.51
CA GLY A 80 2.82 4.33 13.62
C GLY A 80 2.00 4.07 12.34
N LEU A 81 1.38 2.89 12.22
CA LEU A 81 0.40 2.61 11.16
C LEU A 81 -0.92 3.37 11.39
N PRO A 82 -1.67 3.67 10.31
CA PRO A 82 -3.00 4.27 10.44
C PRO A 82 -3.93 3.32 11.20
N SER A 83 -4.74 3.88 12.09
CA SER A 83 -5.64 3.14 12.98
C SER A 83 -7.03 3.78 12.97
N GLU A 84 -7.70 3.68 11.83
CA GLU A 84 -9.13 4.00 11.70
C GLU A 84 -9.96 2.72 11.82
N GLU A 85 -11.19 2.83 12.35
CA GLU A 85 -12.08 1.68 12.50
C GLU A 85 -12.40 1.04 11.14
N ASN A 86 -12.39 -0.29 11.08
CA ASN A 86 -12.67 -1.08 9.87
C ASN A 86 -11.76 -0.76 8.67
N THR A 87 -10.53 -0.31 8.92
CA THR A 87 -9.52 -0.08 7.87
C THR A 87 -8.24 -0.85 8.14
N THR A 88 -7.50 -1.10 7.06
CA THR A 88 -6.19 -1.74 7.04
C THR A 88 -5.15 -0.78 6.50
N VAL A 89 -3.87 -1.07 6.69
CA VAL A 89 -2.77 -0.32 6.05
C VAL A 89 -2.89 -0.24 4.53
N PHE A 90 -3.60 -1.17 3.89
CA PHE A 90 -3.79 -1.20 2.44
C PHE A 90 -4.75 -0.11 1.95
N ASP A 91 -5.57 0.46 2.83
CA ASP A 91 -6.51 1.53 2.52
C ASP A 91 -5.86 2.92 2.51
N PHE A 92 -4.58 3.00 2.89
CA PHE A 92 -3.83 4.25 3.01
C PHE A 92 -2.58 4.28 2.13
N LYS A 93 -2.32 5.46 1.60
CA LYS A 93 -1.06 5.87 0.99
C LYS A 93 -0.19 6.58 2.04
N LEU A 94 1.10 6.26 2.06
CA LEU A 94 2.08 7.09 2.75
C LEU A 94 2.48 8.25 1.84
N VAL A 95 2.10 9.47 2.19
CA VAL A 95 2.50 10.70 1.50
C VAL A 95 3.77 11.24 2.16
N ILE A 96 4.84 11.35 1.37
CA ILE A 96 6.13 11.80 1.88
C ILE A 96 6.15 13.32 1.97
N GLY A 97 5.86 13.83 3.17
CA GLY A 97 6.04 15.23 3.56
C GLY A 97 7.18 15.40 4.57
N LYS A 98 7.13 16.44 5.42
CA LYS A 98 8.14 16.66 6.47
C LYS A 98 8.21 15.52 7.51
N GLN A 99 7.08 14.86 7.76
CA GLN A 99 6.91 13.85 8.83
C GLN A 99 6.29 12.54 8.35
N GLY A 100 5.91 12.44 7.07
CA GLY A 100 5.13 11.33 6.52
C GLY A 100 3.68 11.34 7.02
N GLU A 101 2.73 11.35 6.09
CA GLU A 101 1.31 11.38 6.42
C GLU A 101 0.59 10.19 5.78
N TRP A 102 -0.28 9.54 6.54
CA TRP A 102 -1.14 8.49 6.02
C TRP A 102 -2.43 9.10 5.49
N VAL A 103 -2.69 8.91 4.21
CA VAL A 103 -3.86 9.47 3.53
C VAL A 103 -4.65 8.34 2.88
N HIS A 104 -5.94 8.27 3.16
CA HIS A 104 -6.79 7.22 2.60
C HIS A 104 -6.85 7.31 1.07
N TRP A 105 -6.72 6.19 0.36
CA TRP A 105 -6.79 6.13 -1.11
C TRP A 105 -8.03 6.81 -1.71
N ASN A 106 -9.15 6.86 -0.97
CA ASN A 106 -10.37 7.56 -1.35
C ASN A 106 -10.14 9.04 -1.73
N THR A 107 -9.11 9.69 -1.20
CA THR A 107 -8.81 11.09 -1.54
C THR A 107 -8.16 11.26 -2.91
N PHE A 108 -7.63 10.18 -3.49
CA PHE A 108 -6.93 10.19 -4.78
C PHE A 108 -7.82 9.71 -5.94
N VAL A 109 -9.02 9.18 -5.65
CA VAL A 109 -9.98 8.75 -6.68
C VAL A 109 -10.56 9.98 -7.36
N GLU A 110 -10.23 10.16 -8.65
CA GLU A 110 -10.82 11.21 -9.47
C GLU A 110 -12.31 10.95 -9.70
N LYS A 111 -13.11 12.02 -9.69
CA LYS A 111 -14.54 11.91 -10.02
C LYS A 111 -14.69 11.52 -11.48
N TRP A 112 -15.14 10.30 -11.72
CA TRP A 112 -15.48 9.84 -13.06
C TRP A 112 -16.58 10.74 -13.65
N LYS A 113 -16.31 11.26 -14.86
CA LYS A 113 -17.29 11.98 -15.66
C LYS A 113 -17.61 11.13 -16.87
N TYR A 114 -18.89 10.85 -17.06
CA TYR A 114 -19.38 10.18 -18.25
C TYR A 114 -18.96 10.97 -19.50
N PRO A 115 -18.15 10.40 -20.40
CA PRO A 115 -17.92 11.01 -21.70
C PRO A 115 -19.21 10.89 -22.51
N GLY A 116 -19.81 12.00 -22.95
CA GLY A 116 -21.11 11.98 -23.64
C GLY A 116 -21.14 11.19 -24.96
N ASP A 117 -22.31 11.26 -25.62
CA ASP A 117 -22.81 10.46 -26.78
C ASP A 117 -23.37 9.07 -26.38
N ASP A 118 -24.49 8.70 -27.02
CA ASP A 118 -25.17 7.40 -26.98
C ASP A 118 -24.34 6.26 -27.61
N ARG A 119 -23.20 6.56 -28.25
CA ARG A 119 -22.24 5.59 -28.79
C ARG A 119 -20.93 5.58 -28.00
N LEU A 120 -20.94 4.86 -26.89
CA LEU A 120 -19.72 4.57 -26.12
C LEU A 120 -19.03 3.30 -26.60
N ASP A 121 -17.73 3.40 -26.88
CA ASP A 121 -16.85 2.25 -27.03
C ASP A 121 -16.43 1.74 -25.64
N PHE A 122 -17.21 0.82 -25.08
CA PHE A 122 -17.02 0.21 -23.75
C PHE A 122 -15.59 -0.31 -23.50
N ASN A 123 -14.88 -0.72 -24.55
CA ASN A 123 -13.52 -1.25 -24.43
C ASN A 123 -12.47 -0.16 -24.12
N THR A 124 -12.82 1.12 -24.25
CA THR A 124 -11.91 2.27 -23.99
C THR A 124 -12.27 3.03 -22.70
N LEU A 125 -13.38 2.66 -22.06
CA LEU A 125 -13.84 3.28 -20.83
C LEU A 125 -13.04 2.76 -19.64
N PHE A 126 -12.30 3.68 -19.02
CA PHE A 126 -11.67 3.45 -17.73
C PHE A 126 -12.42 4.25 -16.66
N ILE A 127 -12.95 3.54 -15.67
CA ILE A 127 -13.58 4.15 -14.50
C ILE A 127 -12.54 4.07 -13.37
N PRO A 128 -12.02 5.21 -12.89
CA PRO A 128 -11.17 5.22 -11.70
C PRO A 128 -11.95 4.64 -10.51
N THR A 129 -11.43 3.57 -9.95
CA THR A 129 -11.90 2.92 -8.73
C THR A 129 -10.81 2.95 -7.67
N LEU A 130 -11.16 2.72 -6.40
CA LEU A 130 -10.20 2.65 -5.29
C LEU A 130 -9.05 1.65 -5.57
N ASP A 131 -9.37 0.51 -6.18
CA ASP A 131 -8.40 -0.54 -6.50
C ASP A 131 -7.43 -0.17 -7.64
N SER A 132 -7.72 0.92 -8.36
CA SER A 132 -7.00 1.29 -9.58
C SER A 132 -6.15 2.57 -9.46
N VAL A 133 -6.15 3.20 -8.29
CA VAL A 133 -5.42 4.45 -8.00
C VAL A 133 -4.10 4.19 -7.28
#